data_AF-A0A523BMZ0-F1
#
_entry.id   AF-A0A523BMZ0-F1
#
_cell.length_a   1.000
_cell.length_b   1.000
_cell.length_c   1.000
_cell.angle_alpha   90.00
_cell.angle_beta   90.00
_cell.angle_gamma   90.00
#
_symmetry.space_group_name_H-M   'P 1'
#
loop_
_entity.id
_entity.type
_entity.pdbx_description
1 polymer ?
#
loop_
_entity_poly.entity_id
_entity_poly.type
_entity_poly.pdbx_seq_one_letter_code
_entity_poly.pdbx_strand_id
1 'polypeptide(L)'
;LLIRDIVGGPVGNLPESATASNFGKVGDGTELSDIAAGLVRMISEVVGTVICLAAKSVKMEDRIVLVGTVPTIRIVGDQIKETIAMLGGHAVVPDKASYAAAVGAAMRAR
;
A
#
# COMPACT_ATOMS: atom_id res chain seq x y z
N LEU A 1 14.87 1.81 6.45
CA LEU A 1 15.96 2.44 5.67
C LEU A 1 15.34 3.05 4.42
N LEU A 2 15.61 4.31 4.14
CA LEU A 2 15.07 5.06 3.00
C LEU A 2 16.11 5.19 1.90
N ILE A 3 15.68 5.54 0.69
CA ILE A 3 16.58 5.74 -0.45
C ILE A 3 17.65 6.81 -0.13
N ARG A 4 17.26 7.93 0.49
CA ARG A 4 18.20 9.00 0.89
C ARG A 4 19.34 8.51 1.79
N ASP A 5 19.12 7.46 2.56
CA ASP A 5 20.12 6.92 3.47
C ASP A 5 21.22 6.14 2.75
N ILE A 6 21.00 5.76 1.49
CA ILE A 6 21.94 4.98 0.67
C ILE A 6 22.58 5.86 -0.41
N VAL A 7 21.77 6.64 -1.14
CA VAL A 7 22.22 7.37 -2.33
C VAL A 7 22.15 8.90 -2.19
N GLY A 8 21.62 9.43 -1.09
CA GLY A 8 21.58 10.87 -0.82
C GLY A 8 20.56 11.69 -1.63
N GLY A 9 19.70 11.07 -2.43
CA GLY A 9 18.68 11.73 -3.25
C GLY A 9 17.68 10.75 -3.90
N PRO A 10 16.80 11.21 -4.80
CA PRO A 10 15.82 10.35 -5.48
C PRO A 10 16.46 9.41 -6.52
N VAL A 11 15.76 8.31 -6.87
CA VAL A 11 16.20 7.33 -7.88
C VAL A 11 15.10 7.11 -8.92
N GLY A 12 15.32 7.61 -10.13
CA GLY A 12 14.29 7.56 -11.19
C GLY A 12 13.00 8.24 -10.73
N ASN A 13 11.88 7.52 -10.77
CA ASN A 13 10.58 8.01 -10.30
C ASN A 13 10.37 7.81 -8.78
N LEU A 14 11.31 7.19 -8.07
CA LEU A 14 11.19 6.94 -6.64
C LEU A 14 11.72 8.15 -5.85
N PRO A 15 10.92 8.74 -4.94
CA PRO A 15 11.37 9.85 -4.12
C PRO A 15 12.42 9.41 -3.10
N GLU A 16 13.23 10.34 -2.64
CA GLU A 16 14.27 10.09 -1.63
C GLU A 16 13.72 9.55 -0.29
N SER A 17 12.45 9.83 -0.01
CA SER A 17 11.70 9.37 1.16
C SER A 17 11.14 7.96 1.00
N ALA A 18 11.25 7.34 -0.18
CA ALA A 18 10.78 5.98 -0.40
C ALA A 18 11.60 4.98 0.42
N THR A 19 10.96 3.89 0.81
CA THR A 19 11.61 2.79 1.52
C THR A 19 12.59 2.08 0.59
N ALA A 20 13.86 2.01 1.00
CA ALA A 20 14.87 1.17 0.35
C ALA A 20 14.91 -0.24 0.96
N SER A 21 14.73 -0.32 2.28
CA SER A 21 14.64 -1.59 3.00
C SER A 21 13.79 -1.42 4.26
N ASN A 22 12.66 -2.15 4.32
CA ASN A 22 11.84 -2.24 5.53
C ASN A 22 12.69 -2.81 6.66
N PHE A 23 12.59 -2.23 7.85
CA PHE A 23 13.37 -2.59 9.04
C PHE A 23 14.90 -2.49 8.92
N GLY A 24 15.46 -2.01 7.80
CA GLY A 24 16.91 -1.85 7.63
C GLY A 24 17.59 -0.78 8.51
N LYS A 25 16.86 -0.19 9.46
CA LYS A 25 17.37 0.73 10.50
C LYS A 25 17.01 0.27 11.92
N VAL A 26 16.43 -0.92 12.07
CA VAL A 26 16.12 -1.47 13.40
C VAL A 26 17.42 -1.83 14.10
N GLY A 27 17.51 -1.47 15.38
CA GLY A 27 18.65 -1.73 16.24
C GLY A 27 18.32 -1.49 17.70
N ASP A 28 19.35 -1.54 18.55
CA ASP A 28 19.23 -1.33 19.99
C ASP A 28 18.65 0.07 20.27
N GLY A 29 17.48 0.10 20.92
CA GLY A 29 16.74 1.33 21.22
C GLY A 29 15.54 1.62 20.31
N THR A 30 15.23 0.74 19.35
CA THR A 30 13.97 0.86 18.58
C THR A 30 12.77 0.59 19.49
N GLU A 31 11.80 1.50 19.54
CA GLU A 31 10.60 1.32 20.36
C GLU A 31 9.60 0.34 19.72
N LEU A 32 8.75 -0.30 20.54
CA LEU A 32 7.69 -1.19 20.04
C LEU A 32 6.68 -0.44 19.14
N SER A 33 6.45 0.84 19.40
CA SER A 33 5.65 1.75 18.59
C SER A 33 6.21 1.88 17.17
N ASP A 34 7.53 2.03 17.04
CA ASP A 34 8.23 2.12 15.74
C ASP A 34 8.19 0.79 14.99
N ILE A 35 8.33 -0.34 15.70
CA ILE A 35 8.18 -1.67 15.10
C ILE A 35 6.76 -1.84 14.55
N ALA A 36 5.73 -1.45 15.31
CA ALA A 36 4.34 -1.53 14.88
C ALA A 36 4.08 -0.64 13.65
N ALA A 37 4.58 0.59 13.64
CA ALA A 37 4.49 1.48 12.49
C ALA A 37 5.21 0.91 11.26
N GLY A 38 6.41 0.32 11.46
CA GLY A 38 7.18 -0.36 10.43
C GLY A 38 6.45 -1.56 9.83
N LEU A 39 5.75 -2.35 10.65
CA LEU A 39 4.93 -3.49 10.20
C LEU A 39 3.75 -3.02 9.35
N VAL A 40 3.00 -2.03 9.82
CA VAL A 40 1.87 -1.45 9.07
C VAL A 40 2.33 -0.92 7.72
N ARG A 41 3.47 -0.20 7.70
CA ARG A 41 4.04 0.32 6.46
C ARG A 41 4.49 -0.78 5.52
N MET A 42 5.23 -1.78 6.01
CA MET A 42 5.74 -2.90 5.21
C MET A 42 4.60 -3.68 4.56
N ILE A 43 3.55 -4.01 5.32
CA ILE A 43 2.38 -4.72 4.80
C ILE A 43 1.71 -3.89 3.69
N SER A 44 1.51 -2.59 3.94
CA SER A 44 0.88 -1.69 2.96
C SER A 44 1.70 -1.55 1.68
N GLU A 45 3.02 -1.43 1.78
CA GLU A 45 3.93 -1.35 0.64
C GLU A 45 3.95 -2.64 -0.19
N VAL A 46 4.01 -3.81 0.47
CA VAL A 46 3.99 -5.09 -0.23
C VAL A 46 2.67 -5.29 -0.95
N VAL A 47 1.54 -5.04 -0.26
CA VAL A 47 0.20 -5.16 -0.86
C VAL A 47 0.03 -4.20 -2.04
N GLY A 48 0.39 -2.92 -1.88
CA GLY A 48 0.31 -1.93 -2.95
C GLY A 48 1.18 -2.28 -4.16
N THR A 49 2.39 -2.78 -3.91
CA THR A 49 3.31 -3.21 -4.97
C THR A 49 2.74 -4.38 -5.77
N VAL A 50 2.29 -5.44 -5.09
CA VAL A 50 1.72 -6.63 -5.75
C VAL A 50 0.48 -6.25 -6.55
N ILE A 51 -0.41 -5.43 -5.98
CA ILE A 51 -1.63 -4.94 -6.66
C ILE A 51 -1.27 -4.17 -7.93
N CYS A 52 -0.36 -3.20 -7.84
CA CYS A 52 0.01 -2.37 -9.00
C CYS A 52 0.66 -3.21 -10.11
N LEU A 53 1.59 -4.11 -9.76
CA LEU A 53 2.25 -4.97 -10.74
C LEU A 53 1.26 -5.93 -11.41
N ALA A 54 0.34 -6.51 -10.64
CA ALA A 54 -0.74 -7.34 -11.18
C ALA A 54 -1.63 -6.55 -12.14
N ALA A 55 -2.06 -5.35 -11.76
CA ALA A 55 -2.89 -4.48 -12.60
C ALA A 55 -2.17 -4.06 -13.90
N LYS A 56 -0.88 -3.72 -13.82
CA LYS A 56 -0.05 -3.40 -14.99
C LYS A 56 0.08 -4.57 -15.96
N SER A 57 0.18 -5.80 -15.45
CA SER A 57 0.28 -7.00 -16.31
C SER A 57 -0.92 -7.17 -17.25
N VAL A 58 -2.06 -6.55 -16.89
CA VAL A 58 -3.30 -6.55 -17.68
C VAL A 58 -3.71 -5.17 -18.18
N LYS A 59 -2.82 -4.15 -18.08
CA LYS A 59 -3.06 -2.76 -18.50
C LYS A 59 -4.27 -2.10 -17.82
N MET A 60 -4.46 -2.35 -16.53
CA MET A 60 -5.55 -1.80 -15.70
C MET A 60 -5.04 -1.06 -14.47
N GLU A 61 -3.81 -0.55 -14.50
CA GLU A 61 -3.18 0.17 -13.39
C GLU A 61 -3.96 1.42 -12.94
N ASP A 62 -4.77 2.02 -13.81
CA ASP A 62 -5.63 3.17 -13.50
C ASP A 62 -7.03 2.78 -12.96
N ARG A 63 -7.33 1.48 -12.84
CA ARG A 63 -8.68 0.95 -12.54
C ARG A 63 -8.67 -0.03 -11.38
N ILE A 64 -8.05 0.36 -10.26
CA ILE A 64 -7.92 -0.48 -9.08
C ILE A 64 -8.97 -0.06 -8.03
N VAL A 65 -9.78 -1.02 -7.58
CA VAL A 65 -10.77 -0.81 -6.51
C VAL A 65 -10.42 -1.71 -5.33
N LEU A 66 -10.10 -1.10 -4.20
CA LEU A 66 -9.75 -1.80 -2.96
C LEU A 66 -11.00 -2.04 -2.13
N VAL A 67 -11.34 -3.30 -1.88
CA VAL A 67 -12.52 -3.71 -1.09
C VAL A 67 -12.14 -4.57 0.11
N GLY A 68 -13.08 -4.78 1.03
CA GLY A 68 -12.85 -5.44 2.31
C GLY A 68 -12.56 -4.46 3.45
N THR A 69 -12.40 -4.98 4.67
CA THR A 69 -12.28 -4.15 5.89
C THR A 69 -10.90 -3.51 6.02
N VAL A 70 -9.83 -4.21 5.67
CA VAL A 70 -8.45 -3.72 5.83
C VAL A 70 -8.19 -2.37 5.13
N PRO A 71 -8.53 -2.17 3.83
CA PRO A 71 -8.30 -0.89 3.16
C PRO A 71 -9.15 0.26 3.72
N THR A 72 -10.18 -0.01 4.52
CA THR A 72 -10.96 1.04 5.21
C THR A 72 -10.26 1.59 6.46
N ILE A 73 -9.25 0.90 6.97
CA ILE A 73 -8.38 1.45 8.02
C ILE A 73 -7.54 2.54 7.37
N ARG A 74 -7.83 3.81 7.69
CA ARG A 74 -7.29 5.00 7.00
C ARG A 74 -5.78 4.93 6.73
N ILE A 75 -4.97 4.66 7.76
CA ILE A 75 -3.50 4.60 7.60
C ILE A 75 -3.05 3.52 6.60
N VAL A 76 -3.70 2.34 6.61
CA VAL A 76 -3.37 1.23 5.72
C VAL A 76 -3.82 1.55 4.29
N GLY A 77 -5.07 1.99 4.13
CA GLY A 77 -5.62 2.35 2.82
C GLY A 77 -4.85 3.47 2.15
N ASP A 78 -4.46 4.50 2.89
CA ASP A 78 -3.67 5.62 2.38
C ASP A 78 -2.26 5.17 1.95
N GLN A 79 -1.58 4.35 2.75
CA GLN A 79 -0.26 3.83 2.42
C GLN A 79 -0.29 2.90 1.20
N ILE A 80 -1.30 2.03 1.07
CA ILE A 80 -1.46 1.17 -0.12
C ILE A 80 -1.64 2.04 -1.37
N LYS A 81 -2.53 3.05 -1.33
CA LYS A 81 -2.76 3.98 -2.45
C LYS A 81 -1.50 4.75 -2.80
N GLU A 82 -0.75 5.23 -1.81
CA GLU A 82 0.52 5.93 -2.01
C GLU A 82 1.54 5.04 -2.72
N THR A 83 1.71 3.78 -2.31
CA THR A 83 2.60 2.84 -2.99
C THR A 83 2.15 2.58 -4.42
N ILE A 84 0.85 2.39 -4.66
CA ILE A 84 0.30 2.21 -6.02
C ILE A 84 0.60 3.44 -6.88
N ALA A 85 0.40 4.66 -6.34
CA ALA A 85 0.66 5.91 -7.04
C ALA A 85 2.16 6.10 -7.35
N MET A 86 3.04 5.75 -6.42
CA MET A 86 4.50 5.80 -6.63
C MET A 86 4.95 4.88 -7.77
N LEU A 87 4.27 3.76 -7.96
CA LEU A 87 4.50 2.85 -9.07
C LEU A 87 3.73 3.25 -10.34
N GLY A 88 3.00 4.36 -10.35
CA GLY A 88 2.28 4.89 -11.51
C GLY A 88 0.93 4.21 -11.77
N GLY A 89 0.25 3.73 -10.72
CA GLY A 89 -1.16 3.30 -10.80
C GLY A 89 -2.09 4.22 -10.02
N HIS A 90 -3.39 3.96 -10.10
CA HIS A 90 -4.44 4.66 -9.38
C HIS A 90 -5.40 3.68 -8.72
N ALA A 91 -5.66 3.89 -7.42
CA ALA A 91 -6.56 3.07 -6.64
C ALA A 91 -7.54 3.90 -5.81
N VAL A 92 -8.76 3.38 -5.67
CA VAL A 92 -9.80 3.97 -4.82
C VAL A 92 -10.28 2.97 -3.77
N VAL A 93 -10.69 3.49 -2.61
CA VAL A 93 -11.45 2.73 -1.60
C VAL A 93 -12.86 3.31 -1.60
N PRO A 94 -13.89 2.57 -2.06
CA PRO A 94 -15.25 3.08 -2.11
C PRO A 94 -15.87 3.13 -0.71
N ASP A 95 -16.93 3.92 -0.57
CA ASP A 95 -17.76 3.87 0.63
C ASP A 95 -18.30 2.46 0.85
N LYS A 96 -18.36 2.02 2.12
CA LYS A 96 -18.85 0.69 2.51
C LYS A 96 -18.06 -0.47 1.85
N ALA A 97 -16.78 -0.27 1.53
CA ALA A 97 -15.92 -1.29 0.90
C ALA A 97 -15.93 -2.65 1.61
N SER A 98 -16.10 -2.67 2.94
CA SER A 98 -16.20 -3.87 3.76
C SER A 98 -17.41 -4.76 3.45
N TYR A 99 -18.48 -4.19 2.86
CA TYR A 99 -19.73 -4.90 2.56
C TYR A 99 -19.80 -5.43 1.14
N ALA A 100 -18.76 -5.25 0.30
CA ALA A 100 -18.79 -5.63 -1.12
C ALA A 100 -19.24 -7.08 -1.35
N ALA A 101 -18.75 -8.02 -0.53
CA ALA A 101 -19.14 -9.43 -0.61
C ALA A 101 -20.61 -9.67 -0.24
N ALA A 102 -21.10 -9.03 0.83
CA ALA A 102 -22.49 -9.15 1.28
C ALA A 102 -23.47 -8.58 0.24
N VAL A 103 -23.14 -7.42 -0.34
CA VAL A 103 -23.92 -6.83 -1.44
C VAL A 103 -23.96 -7.78 -2.64
N GLY A 104 -22.81 -8.34 -3.03
CA GLY A 104 -22.75 -9.31 -4.12
C GLY A 104 -23.60 -10.57 -3.86
N ALA A 105 -23.61 -11.08 -2.63
CA ALA A 105 -24.45 -12.21 -2.25
C ALA A 105 -25.95 -11.87 -2.33
N ALA A 106 -26.36 -10.70 -1.82
CA ALA A 106 -27.75 -10.26 -1.85
C ALA A 106 -28.27 -10.06 -3.29
N MET A 107 -27.41 -9.58 -4.21
CA MET A 107 -27.76 -9.44 -5.63
C MET A 107 -27.97 -10.78 -6.33
N ARG A 108 -27.26 -11.84 -5.91
CA ARG A 108 -27.42 -13.19 -6.47
C ARG A 108 -28.59 -13.98 -5.89
N ALA A 109 -29.11 -13.58 -4.74
CA ALA A 109 -30.25 -14.23 -4.10
C ALA A 109 -31.62 -13.78 -4.66
N ARG A 110 -31.61 -12.77 -5.55
CA ARG A 110 -32.77 -12.34 -6.34
C ARG A 110 -32.82 -13.09 -7.66
#